data_AF-A0A933GWQ8-F1
#
_entry.id   AF-A0A933GWQ8-F1
#
_cell.length_a   1.000
_cell.length_b   1.000
_cell.length_c   1.000
_cell.angle_alpha   90.00
_cell.angle_beta   90.00
_cell.angle_gamma   90.00
#
_symmetry.space_group_name_H-M   'P 1'
#
loop_
_entity.id
_entity.type
_entity.pdbx_description
1 polymer ?
#
loop_
_entity_poly.entity_id
_entity_poly.type
_entity_poly.pdbx_seq_one_letter_code
_entity_poly.pdbx_strand_id
1 'polypeptide(L)'
;MIRRPAPFPVACALLAIAYFVLAPGTPERAQGPRVIVLGLDGLDPDLLSSLMDEGALPNFSRLAGEGSFSRLGTTTPPQSPVAWSTFLTGANPGVHGVFDFVHRDPATYRPYLSTARTEPPECVLSVGDWRFPLDSPEVKLLRSGGAFWEKIAAAGHPVLALKVPADYPPGEEEGRVLAGMGVPDLAGTYGDFTYYTDRPETEGEVEGGRIEIVRVAGGRVSAELRGPPNTLRAGFPALTVPVIVEIDPEEPAAHIQIGESRTVLVEGEWSPWLAVEFDPGFLAPSVRGICRLFLEKVRPWFGLYVSPVNVDPRDPALPIARPEGFSGELAAEVGPFYTQGMAEETSGLNSGVLSDASYLGQAGIVLSESERLLDSGLEEFRERGGLLFFYVGTSDLTSHMFWRARDPGHPAPPPELPPGSDPIRDLYVRLDGMLGRV
;
A
#
# COMPACT_ATOMS: atom_id res chain seq x y z
N MET A 1 23.97 -83.07 -33.10
CA MET A 1 23.51 -82.42 -34.35
C MET A 1 22.29 -81.59 -34.00
N ILE A 2 22.50 -80.36 -33.53
CA ILE A 2 21.48 -79.52 -32.92
C ILE A 2 21.32 -78.28 -33.80
N ARG A 3 20.13 -78.11 -34.36
CA ARG A 3 19.76 -77.03 -35.29
C ARG A 3 19.57 -75.71 -34.53
N ARG A 4 20.14 -74.64 -35.08
CA ARG A 4 19.97 -73.24 -34.64
C ARG A 4 18.57 -72.71 -34.99
N PRO A 5 17.91 -71.91 -34.13
CA PRO A 5 16.80 -71.05 -34.54
C PRO A 5 17.27 -69.61 -34.83
N ALA A 6 16.46 -68.93 -35.64
CA ALA A 6 16.64 -67.61 -36.25
C ALA A 6 16.37 -66.43 -35.28
N PRO A 7 16.59 -65.16 -35.69
CA PRO A 7 16.79 -64.04 -34.77
C PRO A 7 15.49 -63.38 -34.28
N PHE A 8 15.59 -62.81 -33.08
CA PHE A 8 14.61 -61.94 -32.40
C PHE A 8 14.33 -60.64 -33.17
N PRO A 9 13.06 -60.19 -33.26
CA PRO A 9 12.75 -58.78 -33.38
C PRO A 9 12.44 -58.18 -32.00
N VAL A 10 13.11 -57.09 -31.70
CA VAL A 10 12.95 -56.24 -30.52
C VAL A 10 11.54 -55.62 -30.55
N ALA A 11 10.69 -55.98 -29.58
CA ALA A 11 9.42 -55.32 -29.35
C ALA A 11 9.65 -54.09 -28.45
N CYS A 12 9.61 -52.90 -29.03
CA CYS A 12 9.54 -51.63 -28.29
C CYS A 12 8.16 -51.50 -27.64
N ALA A 13 8.11 -51.65 -26.31
CA ALA A 13 6.97 -51.25 -25.51
C ALA A 13 6.93 -49.72 -25.43
N LEU A 14 5.97 -49.10 -26.09
CA LEU A 14 5.61 -47.69 -25.87
C LEU A 14 4.82 -47.60 -24.55
N LEU A 15 5.53 -47.22 -23.48
CA LEU A 15 4.93 -46.68 -22.26
C LEU A 15 4.29 -45.34 -22.61
N ALA A 16 2.97 -45.30 -22.69
CA ALA A 16 2.21 -44.06 -22.67
C ALA A 16 2.32 -43.46 -21.26
N ILE A 17 3.34 -42.62 -21.05
CA ILE A 17 3.37 -41.67 -19.94
C ILE A 17 2.28 -40.65 -20.25
N ALA A 18 1.10 -40.84 -19.65
CA ALA A 18 0.08 -39.81 -19.59
C ALA A 18 0.66 -38.65 -18.76
N TYR A 19 1.23 -37.67 -19.46
CA TYR A 19 1.50 -36.36 -18.90
C TYR A 19 0.13 -35.77 -18.56
N PHE A 20 -0.30 -35.93 -17.31
CA PHE A 20 -1.30 -35.03 -16.72
C PHE A 20 -0.63 -33.66 -16.67
N VAL A 21 -0.76 -32.92 -17.77
CA VAL A 21 -0.77 -31.47 -17.71
C VAL A 21 -1.95 -31.16 -16.80
N LEU A 22 -1.66 -30.83 -15.55
CA LEU A 22 -2.57 -30.07 -14.70
C LEU A 22 -2.92 -28.82 -15.51
N ALA A 23 -4.02 -28.87 -16.26
CA ALA A 23 -4.72 -27.66 -16.60
C ALA A 23 -4.91 -26.90 -15.28
N PRO A 24 -4.69 -25.58 -15.23
CA PRO A 24 -5.05 -24.81 -14.05
C PRO A 24 -6.50 -25.17 -13.74
N GLY A 25 -6.74 -25.76 -12.58
CA GLY A 25 -8.08 -26.17 -12.17
C GLY A 25 -9.00 -24.98 -12.37
N THR A 26 -10.15 -25.19 -13.01
CA THR A 26 -11.21 -24.18 -13.03
C THR A 26 -11.41 -23.67 -11.60
N PRO A 27 -11.39 -22.35 -11.36
CA PRO A 27 -11.43 -21.81 -10.01
C PRO A 27 -12.64 -22.39 -9.26
N GLU A 28 -12.38 -22.97 -8.10
CA GLU A 28 -13.38 -23.70 -7.34
C GLU A 28 -14.49 -22.73 -6.92
N ARG A 29 -15.67 -22.89 -7.52
CA ARG A 29 -16.83 -22.03 -7.25
C ARG A 29 -17.41 -22.41 -5.90
N ALA A 30 -17.56 -21.43 -5.02
CA ALA A 30 -18.11 -21.60 -3.69
C ALA A 30 -19.50 -22.24 -3.74
N GLN A 31 -19.68 -23.35 -3.03
CA GLN A 31 -21.00 -23.90 -2.69
C GLN A 31 -21.39 -23.31 -1.33
N GLY A 32 -22.21 -22.26 -1.32
CA GLY A 32 -22.61 -21.61 -0.06
C GLY A 32 -23.03 -20.15 -0.20
N PRO A 33 -23.35 -19.48 0.93
CA PRO A 33 -23.67 -18.07 0.96
C PRO A 33 -22.47 -17.23 0.48
N ARG A 34 -22.77 -16.14 -0.24
CA ARG A 34 -21.79 -15.18 -0.75
C ARG A 34 -21.78 -13.98 0.17
N VAL A 35 -20.61 -13.56 0.65
CA VAL A 35 -20.47 -12.48 1.61
C VAL A 35 -19.48 -11.45 1.07
N ILE A 36 -19.89 -10.19 1.08
CA ILE A 36 -19.00 -9.05 0.84
C ILE A 36 -18.91 -8.26 2.15
N VAL A 37 -17.69 -7.93 2.57
CA VAL A 37 -17.39 -7.01 3.65
C VAL A 37 -16.67 -5.81 3.04
N LEU A 38 -17.35 -4.67 2.99
CA LEU A 38 -16.75 -3.40 2.59
C LEU A 38 -16.45 -2.58 3.85
N GLY A 39 -15.18 -2.50 4.22
CA GLY A 39 -14.69 -1.71 5.34
C GLY A 39 -14.33 -0.28 4.91
N LEU A 40 -14.99 0.72 5.49
CA LEU A 40 -14.73 2.14 5.25
C LEU A 40 -14.22 2.76 6.55
N ASP A 41 -12.93 3.10 6.61
CA ASP A 41 -12.30 3.63 7.84
C ASP A 41 -12.72 5.08 8.11
N GLY A 42 -12.83 5.45 9.38
CA GLY A 42 -13.16 6.83 9.78
C GLY A 42 -14.53 7.34 9.29
N LEU A 43 -15.46 6.44 8.94
CA LEU A 43 -16.81 6.82 8.51
C LEU A 43 -17.69 7.19 9.73
N ASP A 44 -17.95 8.48 9.91
CA ASP A 44 -18.71 9.01 11.04
C ASP A 44 -20.22 8.73 10.89
N PRO A 45 -20.88 8.09 11.89
CA PRO A 45 -22.28 7.69 11.77
C PRO A 45 -23.26 8.88 11.81
N ASP A 46 -22.90 10.01 12.43
CA ASP A 46 -23.75 11.21 12.47
C ASP A 46 -23.74 11.91 11.11
N LEU A 47 -22.55 12.08 10.53
CA LEU A 47 -22.38 12.63 9.19
C LEU A 47 -23.02 11.75 8.12
N LEU A 48 -22.82 10.43 8.20
CA LEU A 48 -23.44 9.48 7.28
C LEU A 48 -24.97 9.59 7.31
N SER A 49 -25.56 9.68 8.51
CA SER A 49 -27.01 9.84 8.69
C SER A 49 -27.50 11.17 8.10
N SER A 50 -26.83 12.29 8.41
CA SER A 50 -27.18 13.61 7.88
C SER A 50 -27.16 13.65 6.35
N LEU A 51 -26.12 13.09 5.73
CA LEU A 51 -25.97 13.10 4.27
C LEU A 51 -26.97 12.17 3.58
N MET A 52 -27.38 11.07 4.23
CA MET A 52 -28.51 10.26 3.76
C MET A 52 -29.83 11.03 3.83
N ASP A 53 -30.11 11.73 4.93
CA ASP A 53 -31.33 12.52 5.11
C ASP A 53 -31.43 13.69 4.11
N GLU A 54 -30.28 14.24 3.71
CA GLU A 54 -30.17 15.24 2.63
C GLU A 54 -30.34 14.66 1.21
N GLY A 55 -30.39 13.34 1.07
CA GLY A 55 -30.47 12.64 -0.22
C GLY A 55 -29.16 12.61 -1.00
N ALA A 56 -28.02 12.92 -0.36
CA ALA A 56 -26.71 12.94 -1.01
C ALA A 56 -26.11 11.52 -1.19
N LEU A 57 -26.56 10.54 -0.40
CA LEU A 57 -26.02 9.18 -0.35
C LEU A 57 -27.08 8.11 -0.68
N PRO A 58 -27.59 8.06 -1.93
CA PRO A 58 -28.70 7.20 -2.29
C PRO A 58 -28.41 5.70 -2.15
N ASN A 59 -27.18 5.25 -2.35
CA ASN A 59 -26.84 3.82 -2.23
C ASN A 59 -26.77 3.39 -0.75
N PHE A 60 -26.21 4.22 0.12
CA PHE A 60 -26.26 3.99 1.57
C PHE A 60 -27.70 4.01 2.08
N SER A 61 -28.52 4.98 1.66
CA SER A 61 -29.95 5.02 2.02
C SER A 61 -30.69 3.76 1.58
N ARG A 62 -30.41 3.28 0.36
CA ARG A 62 -30.98 2.02 -0.15
C ARG A 62 -30.55 0.82 0.69
N LEU A 63 -29.25 0.67 0.97
CA LEU A 63 -28.72 -0.42 1.78
C LEU A 63 -29.32 -0.42 3.20
N ALA A 64 -29.41 0.76 3.82
CA ALA A 64 -30.02 0.92 5.13
C ALA A 64 -31.51 0.54 5.13
N GLY A 65 -32.24 0.88 4.06
CA GLY A 65 -33.67 0.57 3.91
C GLY A 65 -33.99 -0.88 3.56
N GLU A 66 -33.11 -1.57 2.82
CA GLU A 66 -33.25 -2.98 2.46
C GLU A 66 -32.71 -3.94 3.54
N GLY A 67 -31.80 -3.46 4.40
CA GLY A 67 -31.09 -4.25 5.38
C GLY A 67 -31.26 -3.75 6.82
N SER A 68 -30.14 -3.57 7.51
CA SER A 68 -30.10 -3.06 8.88
C SER A 68 -29.00 -2.01 9.01
N PHE A 69 -29.32 -0.90 9.67
CA PHE A 69 -28.38 0.17 9.96
C PHE A 69 -28.41 0.48 11.45
N SER A 70 -27.29 0.22 12.13
CA SER A 70 -27.17 0.31 13.58
C SER A 70 -25.84 0.91 13.98
N ARG A 71 -25.83 1.70 15.06
CA ARG A 71 -24.60 2.19 15.66
C ARG A 71 -23.90 1.06 16.41
N LEU A 72 -22.61 0.91 16.15
CA LEU A 72 -21.74 -0.02 16.87
C LEU A 72 -20.79 0.76 17.78
N GLY A 73 -20.48 0.19 18.94
CA GLY A 73 -19.40 0.71 19.78
C GLY A 73 -18.04 0.41 19.15
N THR A 74 -17.10 1.33 19.26
CA THR A 74 -15.70 1.11 18.86
C THR A 74 -14.88 0.52 20.01
N THR A 75 -13.65 0.12 19.73
CA THR A 75 -12.70 -0.39 20.72
C THR A 75 -12.23 0.69 21.69
N THR A 76 -11.62 0.28 22.79
CA THR A 76 -10.84 1.16 23.67
C THR A 76 -9.40 0.65 23.71
N PRO A 77 -8.41 1.39 23.16
CA PRO A 77 -8.53 2.72 22.55
C PRO A 77 -9.20 2.70 21.14
N PRO A 78 -9.81 3.82 20.72
CA PRO A 78 -10.48 3.95 19.42
C PRO A 78 -9.50 4.28 18.29
N GLN A 79 -8.52 3.40 18.07
CA GLN A 79 -7.49 3.53 17.04
C GLN A 79 -7.75 2.51 15.91
N SER A 80 -7.55 2.88 14.66
CA SER A 80 -7.79 1.99 13.50
C SER A 80 -7.10 0.63 13.61
N PRO A 81 -5.79 0.49 13.92
CA PRO A 81 -5.15 -0.81 14.04
C PRO A 81 -5.75 -1.67 15.16
N VAL A 82 -6.30 -1.05 16.20
CA VAL A 82 -6.93 -1.72 17.33
C VAL A 82 -8.33 -2.20 16.95
N ALA A 83 -9.14 -1.32 16.36
CA ALA A 83 -10.50 -1.61 15.90
C ALA A 83 -10.49 -2.71 14.83
N TRP A 84 -9.62 -2.60 13.82
CA TRP A 84 -9.50 -3.61 12.80
C TRP A 84 -8.97 -4.93 13.35
N SER A 85 -7.94 -4.92 14.22
CA SER A 85 -7.48 -6.17 14.86
C SER A 85 -8.58 -6.86 15.67
N THR A 86 -9.43 -6.08 16.36
CA THR A 86 -10.60 -6.61 17.07
C THR A 86 -11.64 -7.16 16.09
N PHE A 87 -11.93 -6.47 14.99
CA PHE A 87 -12.83 -6.94 13.95
C PHE A 87 -12.34 -8.26 13.31
N LEU A 88 -11.04 -8.34 13.01
CA LEU A 88 -10.42 -9.52 12.41
C LEU A 88 -10.52 -10.74 13.30
N THR A 89 -10.18 -10.58 14.58
CA THR A 89 -10.01 -11.71 15.52
C THR A 89 -11.29 -12.04 16.29
N GLY A 90 -12.26 -11.11 16.32
CA GLY A 90 -13.40 -11.18 17.24
C GLY A 90 -13.00 -11.07 18.72
N ALA A 91 -11.78 -10.60 19.01
CA ALA A 91 -11.22 -10.53 20.36
C ALA A 91 -10.82 -9.10 20.71
N ASN A 92 -10.71 -8.78 22.00
CA ASN A 92 -10.32 -7.43 22.46
C ASN A 92 -8.78 -7.23 22.46
N PRO A 93 -8.29 -6.00 22.67
CA PRO A 93 -6.85 -5.69 22.64
C PRO A 93 -5.98 -6.50 23.59
N GLY A 94 -6.52 -6.93 24.73
CA GLY A 94 -5.83 -7.80 25.67
C GLY A 94 -5.54 -9.21 25.12
N VAL A 95 -6.23 -9.63 24.07
CA VAL A 95 -6.04 -10.93 23.41
C VAL A 95 -5.15 -10.80 22.18
N HIS A 96 -5.47 -9.87 21.27
CA HIS A 96 -4.72 -9.74 20.02
C HIS A 96 -3.42 -8.92 20.17
N GLY A 97 -3.24 -8.21 21.28
CA GLY A 97 -1.98 -7.56 21.65
C GLY A 97 -1.69 -6.24 20.93
N VAL A 98 -2.61 -5.71 20.13
CA VAL A 98 -2.45 -4.45 19.39
C VAL A 98 -3.18 -3.35 20.15
N PHE A 99 -2.45 -2.34 20.63
CA PHE A 99 -3.00 -1.25 21.44
C PHE A 99 -2.88 0.14 20.80
N ASP A 100 -2.06 0.27 19.75
CA ASP A 100 -1.78 1.52 19.04
C ASP A 100 -1.11 1.18 17.69
N PHE A 101 -0.78 2.16 16.87
CA PHE A 101 0.11 2.00 15.71
C PHE A 101 1.55 1.67 16.11
N VAL A 102 2.00 2.18 17.25
CA VAL A 102 3.36 1.98 17.76
C VAL A 102 3.37 1.42 19.17
N HIS A 103 4.23 0.43 19.39
CA HIS A 103 4.58 -0.07 20.72
C HIS A 103 5.94 0.47 21.12
N ARG A 104 6.19 0.50 22.43
CA ARG A 104 7.49 0.87 22.99
C ARG A 104 8.18 -0.36 23.53
N ASP A 105 9.43 -0.57 23.11
CA ASP A 105 10.28 -1.57 23.74
C ASP A 105 10.52 -1.16 25.23
N PRO A 106 10.18 -2.01 26.21
CA PRO A 106 10.32 -1.66 27.62
C PRO A 106 11.78 -1.52 28.07
N ALA A 107 12.73 -2.19 27.40
CA ALA A 107 14.14 -2.14 27.73
C ALA A 107 14.86 -0.97 27.06
N THR A 108 14.55 -0.68 25.78
CA THR A 108 15.27 0.35 25.00
C THR A 108 14.51 1.66 24.86
N TYR A 109 13.22 1.67 25.21
CA TYR A 109 12.29 2.81 25.02
C TYR A 109 12.08 3.22 23.56
N ARG A 110 12.59 2.45 22.59
CA ARG A 110 12.40 2.76 21.17
C ARG A 110 11.00 2.36 20.71
N PRO A 111 10.34 3.19 19.89
CA PRO A 111 9.10 2.80 19.24
C PRO A 111 9.36 1.72 18.18
N TYR A 112 8.39 0.85 17.96
CA TYR A 112 8.34 -0.11 16.85
C TYR A 112 6.89 -0.29 16.40
N LEU A 113 6.66 -0.75 15.17
CA LEU A 113 5.32 -0.95 14.62
C LEU A 113 4.56 -2.01 15.44
N SER A 114 3.33 -1.71 15.83
CA SER A 114 2.55 -2.61 16.70
C SER A 114 2.00 -3.84 15.97
N THR A 115 1.85 -3.77 14.65
CA THR A 115 1.24 -4.84 13.84
C THR A 115 2.26 -5.80 13.27
N ALA A 116 3.50 -5.34 13.02
CA ALA A 116 4.53 -6.12 12.36
C ALA A 116 5.93 -5.83 12.91
N ARG A 117 6.82 -6.82 12.89
CA ARG A 117 8.24 -6.62 13.21
C ARG A 117 9.12 -7.32 12.19
N THR A 118 10.08 -6.59 11.63
CA THR A 118 11.14 -7.19 10.83
C THR A 118 12.28 -7.60 11.75
N GLU A 119 12.60 -8.88 11.74
CA GLU A 119 13.75 -9.44 12.44
C GLU A 119 14.92 -9.61 11.46
N PRO A 120 16.13 -9.15 11.82
CA PRO A 120 17.30 -9.34 10.98
C PRO A 120 17.68 -10.83 10.93
N PRO A 121 18.42 -11.25 9.90
CA PRO A 121 18.97 -12.60 9.82
C PRO A 121 19.82 -12.94 11.05
N GLU A 122 19.66 -14.15 11.59
CA GLU A 122 20.38 -14.63 12.77
C GLU A 122 21.82 -15.01 12.44
N CYS A 123 22.05 -15.56 11.25
CA CYS A 123 23.33 -16.08 10.82
C CYS A 123 23.97 -15.16 9.78
N VAL A 124 24.85 -14.26 10.22
CA VAL A 124 25.57 -13.33 9.32
C VAL A 124 27.08 -13.57 9.37
N LEU A 125 27.66 -13.92 8.22
CA LEU A 125 29.11 -13.93 8.05
C LEU A 125 29.59 -12.52 7.70
N SER A 126 30.54 -11.98 8.47
CA SER A 126 31.10 -10.63 8.21
C SER A 126 32.55 -10.73 7.73
N VAL A 127 32.87 -10.05 6.62
CA VAL A 127 34.22 -9.97 6.05
C VAL A 127 34.53 -8.50 5.72
N GLY A 128 35.34 -7.85 6.56
CA GLY A 128 35.54 -6.39 6.46
C GLY A 128 34.22 -5.64 6.63
N ASP A 129 33.94 -4.71 5.72
CA ASP A 129 32.69 -3.94 5.71
C ASP A 129 31.49 -4.71 5.13
N TRP A 130 31.71 -5.93 4.63
CA TRP A 130 30.66 -6.75 4.03
C TRP A 130 30.02 -7.69 5.03
N ARG A 131 28.70 -7.84 4.91
CA ARG A 131 27.84 -8.72 5.68
C ARG A 131 27.13 -9.66 4.72
N PHE A 132 27.24 -10.96 4.97
CA PHE A 132 26.65 -12.02 4.16
C PHE A 132 25.64 -12.77 5.02
N PRO A 133 24.34 -12.45 4.91
CA PRO A 133 23.32 -13.22 5.59
C PRO A 133 23.26 -14.64 5.00
N LEU A 134 23.28 -15.64 5.88
CA LEU A 134 23.21 -17.07 5.54
C LEU A 134 21.79 -17.62 5.66
N ASP A 135 20.90 -16.84 6.28
CA ASP A 135 19.47 -17.01 6.42
C ASP A 135 18.73 -15.73 5.95
N SER A 136 17.42 -15.83 5.80
CA SER A 136 16.60 -14.70 5.33
C SER A 136 16.05 -13.89 6.52
N PRO A 137 15.88 -12.57 6.40
CA PRO A 137 15.12 -11.79 7.38
C PRO A 137 13.67 -12.31 7.44
N GLU A 138 13.07 -12.24 8.62
CA GLU A 138 11.69 -12.66 8.86
C GLU A 138 10.84 -11.43 9.21
N VAL A 139 9.69 -11.29 8.57
CA VAL A 139 8.68 -10.31 9.00
C VAL A 139 7.63 -11.06 9.82
N LYS A 140 7.43 -10.66 11.08
CA LYS A 140 6.49 -11.29 12.00
C LYS A 140 5.25 -10.44 12.17
N LEU A 141 4.08 -11.05 12.01
CA LEU A 141 2.81 -10.46 12.41
C LEU A 141 2.72 -10.48 13.95
N LEU A 142 2.55 -9.31 14.55
CA LEU A 142 2.47 -9.16 16.01
C LEU A 142 1.03 -9.25 16.54
N ARG A 143 0.04 -9.12 15.65
CA ARG A 143 -1.37 -9.36 15.97
C ARG A 143 -1.55 -10.84 16.29
N SER A 144 -1.92 -11.13 17.54
CA SER A 144 -2.25 -12.49 17.97
C SER A 144 -3.67 -12.88 17.58
N GLY A 145 -3.87 -14.17 17.29
CA GLY A 145 -5.15 -14.73 16.88
C GLY A 145 -5.37 -14.65 15.37
N GLY A 146 -5.95 -15.71 14.81
CA GLY A 146 -6.28 -15.78 13.39
C GLY A 146 -7.41 -14.83 13.00
N ALA A 147 -7.35 -14.29 11.79
CA ALA A 147 -8.46 -13.54 11.22
C ALA A 147 -9.66 -14.47 10.94
N PHE A 148 -10.89 -13.96 11.02
CA PHE A 148 -12.08 -14.80 10.89
C PHE A 148 -12.18 -15.51 9.53
N TRP A 149 -11.60 -14.95 8.47
CA TRP A 149 -11.60 -15.57 7.14
C TRP A 149 -10.69 -16.80 7.04
N GLU A 150 -9.71 -16.96 7.94
CA GLU A 150 -8.89 -18.19 8.03
C GLU A 150 -9.80 -19.39 8.27
N LYS A 151 -10.81 -19.24 9.14
CA LYS A 151 -11.83 -20.28 9.37
C LYS A 151 -12.70 -20.54 8.14
N ILE A 152 -12.94 -19.53 7.30
CA ILE A 152 -13.73 -19.64 6.07
C ILE A 152 -12.92 -20.39 5.01
N ALA A 153 -11.64 -20.04 4.87
CA ALA A 153 -10.71 -20.71 3.99
C ALA A 153 -10.48 -22.18 4.40
N ALA A 154 -10.22 -22.44 5.68
CA ALA A 154 -10.06 -23.79 6.23
C ALA A 154 -11.32 -24.67 6.06
N ALA A 155 -12.49 -24.05 5.87
CA ALA A 155 -13.73 -24.75 5.53
C ALA A 155 -13.90 -25.03 4.02
N GLY A 156 -12.91 -24.69 3.19
CA GLY A 156 -12.89 -24.90 1.75
C GLY A 156 -13.67 -23.83 0.97
N HIS A 157 -13.91 -22.65 1.55
CA HIS A 157 -14.59 -21.56 0.84
C HIS A 157 -13.57 -20.55 0.29
N PRO A 158 -13.73 -20.10 -0.97
CA PRO A 158 -12.91 -19.04 -1.54
C PRO A 158 -12.89 -17.77 -0.68
N VAL A 159 -11.69 -17.26 -0.42
CA VAL A 159 -11.45 -16.00 0.29
C VAL A 159 -10.63 -15.09 -0.61
N LEU A 160 -11.16 -13.91 -0.88
CA LEU A 160 -10.45 -12.78 -1.46
C LEU A 160 -10.49 -11.63 -0.46
N ALA A 161 -9.34 -11.22 0.07
CA ALA A 161 -9.23 -10.14 1.04
C ALA A 161 -8.22 -9.10 0.55
N LEU A 162 -8.69 -7.88 0.29
CA LEU A 162 -7.91 -6.83 -0.33
C LEU A 162 -7.70 -5.65 0.61
N LYS A 163 -6.44 -5.19 0.70
CA LYS A 163 -5.97 -4.09 1.56
C LYS A 163 -6.26 -4.31 3.04
N VAL A 164 -6.12 -5.55 3.51
CA VAL A 164 -6.48 -5.95 4.87
C VAL A 164 -5.68 -5.17 5.93
N PRO A 165 -6.34 -4.40 6.81
CA PRO A 165 -5.66 -3.70 7.90
C PRO A 165 -5.10 -4.67 8.94
N ALA A 166 -3.91 -4.37 9.50
CA ALA A 166 -3.27 -5.13 10.57
C ALA A 166 -3.02 -6.62 10.22
N ASP A 167 -2.79 -6.92 8.94
CA ASP A 167 -2.50 -8.26 8.42
C ASP A 167 -1.23 -8.26 7.58
N TYR A 168 -0.19 -7.55 8.04
CA TYR A 168 1.13 -7.53 7.42
C TYR A 168 2.17 -8.22 8.33
N PRO A 169 2.92 -9.22 7.82
CA PRO A 169 2.63 -9.94 6.58
C PRO A 169 1.31 -10.71 6.68
N PRO A 170 0.65 -11.02 5.55
CA PRO A 170 -0.52 -11.90 5.58
C PRO A 170 -0.14 -13.26 6.16
N GLY A 171 -1.07 -13.85 6.93
CA GLY A 171 -0.90 -15.16 7.57
C GLY A 171 -0.64 -16.31 6.58
N GLU A 172 -0.30 -17.49 7.12
CA GLU A 172 0.08 -18.68 6.32
C GLU A 172 -1.10 -19.45 5.70
N GLU A 173 -2.33 -18.99 5.88
CA GLU A 173 -3.54 -19.73 5.55
C GLU A 173 -3.97 -19.64 4.07
N GLU A 174 -4.88 -20.53 3.66
CA GLU A 174 -5.43 -20.57 2.32
C GLU A 174 -6.26 -19.30 2.01
N GLY A 175 -6.08 -18.71 0.83
CA GLY A 175 -6.80 -17.50 0.42
C GLY A 175 -5.94 -16.56 -0.44
N ARG A 176 -6.60 -15.63 -1.14
CA ARG A 176 -5.92 -14.56 -1.86
C ARG A 176 -6.03 -13.29 -1.03
N VAL A 177 -4.93 -12.89 -0.41
CA VAL A 177 -4.87 -11.81 0.58
C VAL A 177 -3.83 -10.78 0.15
N LEU A 178 -4.23 -9.51 0.10
CA LEU A 178 -3.35 -8.36 -0.05
C LEU A 178 -3.39 -7.56 1.26
N ALA A 179 -2.26 -7.42 1.93
CA ALA A 179 -2.14 -6.61 3.15
C ALA A 179 -2.40 -5.12 2.85
N GLY A 180 -2.88 -4.39 3.84
CA GLY A 180 -3.13 -2.95 3.78
C GLY A 180 -2.45 -2.22 4.93
N MET A 181 -3.23 -1.56 5.78
CA MET A 181 -2.71 -0.77 6.90
C MET A 181 -1.70 -1.58 7.73
N GLY A 182 -0.47 -1.06 7.86
CA GLY A 182 0.65 -1.73 8.51
C GLY A 182 1.75 -2.20 7.55
N VAL A 183 1.50 -2.22 6.24
CA VAL A 183 2.57 -2.39 5.23
C VAL A 183 3.45 -1.12 5.21
N PRO A 184 4.76 -1.23 5.45
CA PRO A 184 5.66 -0.10 5.43
C PRO A 184 6.05 0.29 4.00
N ASP A 185 6.72 1.43 3.85
CA ASP A 185 7.50 1.72 2.65
C ASP A 185 8.72 0.79 2.54
N LEU A 186 9.45 0.87 1.44
CA LEU A 186 10.62 0.03 1.17
C LEU A 186 11.75 0.26 2.20
N ALA A 187 11.81 1.44 2.81
CA ALA A 187 12.77 1.75 3.88
C ALA A 187 12.34 1.21 5.26
N GLY A 188 11.14 0.65 5.38
CA GLY A 188 10.59 0.12 6.63
C GLY A 188 9.90 1.17 7.51
N THR A 189 9.56 2.33 6.95
CA THR A 189 8.92 3.45 7.65
C THR A 189 7.40 3.46 7.40
N TYR A 190 6.67 4.38 8.04
CA TYR A 190 5.24 4.61 7.79
C TYR A 190 4.96 5.50 6.55
N GLY A 191 5.96 5.70 5.70
CA GLY A 191 5.84 6.46 4.47
C GLY A 191 6.62 7.76 4.52
N ASP A 192 7.95 7.66 4.52
CA ASP A 192 8.82 8.83 4.55
C ASP A 192 9.00 9.41 3.14
N PHE A 193 8.47 10.61 2.91
CA PHE A 193 8.63 11.31 1.64
C PHE A 193 10.00 12.00 1.54
N THR A 194 10.37 12.40 0.31
CA THR A 194 11.51 13.29 0.07
C THR A 194 11.07 14.52 -0.70
N TYR A 195 11.43 15.70 -0.22
CA TYR A 195 11.15 16.95 -0.89
C TYR A 195 12.43 17.68 -1.24
N TYR A 196 12.65 17.95 -2.52
CA TYR A 196 13.81 18.68 -3.01
C TYR A 196 13.46 20.14 -3.26
N THR A 197 14.23 21.06 -2.67
CA THR A 197 14.04 22.50 -2.89
C THR A 197 15.34 23.29 -2.88
N ASP A 198 15.40 24.42 -3.59
CA ASP A 198 16.51 25.36 -3.50
C ASP A 198 16.28 26.48 -2.47
N ARG A 199 15.24 26.34 -1.62
CA ARG A 199 14.96 27.25 -0.51
C ARG A 199 15.72 26.83 0.74
N PRO A 200 16.74 27.59 1.19
CA PRO A 200 17.59 27.18 2.32
C PRO A 200 16.90 27.25 3.69
N GLU A 201 15.72 27.86 3.78
CA GLU A 201 14.98 28.08 5.04
C GLU A 201 14.21 26.84 5.54
N THR A 202 14.27 25.73 4.79
CA THR A 202 13.43 24.54 5.02
C THR A 202 14.22 23.24 5.21
N GLU A 203 15.54 23.27 5.35
CA GLU A 203 16.36 22.05 5.50
C GLU A 203 16.06 21.32 6.80
N GLY A 204 15.82 20.00 6.72
CA GLY A 204 15.71 19.15 7.90
C GLY A 204 14.86 17.90 7.72
N GLU A 205 14.89 17.07 8.77
CA GLU A 205 13.90 16.01 8.96
C GLU A 205 12.59 16.65 9.43
N VAL A 206 11.49 16.23 8.81
CA VAL A 206 10.12 16.62 9.19
C VAL A 206 9.34 15.37 9.54
N GLU A 207 8.17 15.54 10.15
CA GLU A 207 7.31 14.40 10.44
C GLU A 207 6.92 13.69 9.14
N GLY A 208 7.25 12.39 9.05
CA GLY A 208 6.96 11.54 7.88
C GLY A 208 7.72 11.90 6.61
N GLY A 209 8.88 12.56 6.70
CA GLY A 209 9.70 12.82 5.52
C GLY A 209 10.96 13.65 5.78
N ARG A 210 11.62 14.02 4.69
CA ARG A 210 12.84 14.85 4.71
C ARG A 210 12.81 15.92 3.63
N ILE A 211 13.41 17.06 3.94
CA ILE A 211 13.62 18.16 3.00
C ILE A 211 15.10 18.24 2.68
N GLU A 212 15.43 18.06 1.40
CA GLU A 212 16.80 18.03 0.86
C GLU A 212 17.04 19.31 0.05
N ILE A 213 18.04 20.10 0.46
CA ILE A 213 18.40 21.32 -0.27
C ILE A 213 19.20 20.99 -1.52
N VAL A 214 18.72 21.48 -2.66
CA VAL A 214 19.35 21.28 -3.96
C VAL A 214 19.76 22.60 -4.60
N ARG A 215 20.67 22.53 -5.56
CA ARG A 215 21.11 23.69 -6.35
C ARG A 215 20.55 23.60 -7.76
N VAL A 216 19.84 24.64 -8.19
CA VAL A 216 19.50 24.85 -9.60
C VAL A 216 20.69 25.52 -10.30
N ALA A 217 21.31 24.81 -11.24
CA ALA A 217 22.45 25.32 -12.01
C ALA A 217 22.19 25.13 -13.51
N GLY A 218 22.05 26.24 -14.24
CA GLY A 218 21.80 26.21 -15.69
C GLY A 218 20.50 25.50 -16.06
N GLY A 219 19.44 25.63 -15.25
CA GLY A 219 18.17 24.92 -15.45
C GLY A 219 18.21 23.45 -15.05
N ARG A 220 19.28 22.98 -14.41
CA ARG A 220 19.43 21.58 -14.00
C ARG A 220 19.52 21.43 -12.49
N VAL A 221 18.87 20.40 -11.96
CA VAL A 221 19.03 19.91 -10.59
C VAL A 221 19.60 18.50 -10.62
N SER A 222 20.52 18.20 -9.71
CA SER A 222 21.08 16.86 -9.50
C SER A 222 21.00 16.52 -8.02
N ALA A 223 20.37 15.39 -7.70
CA ALA A 223 20.15 14.91 -6.34
C ALA A 223 20.17 13.38 -6.31
N GLU A 224 19.97 12.80 -5.12
CA GLU A 224 19.86 11.35 -4.92
C GLU A 224 18.63 11.02 -4.08
N LEU A 225 17.82 10.07 -4.56
CA LEU A 225 16.74 9.50 -3.77
C LEU A 225 17.30 8.36 -2.92
N ARG A 226 17.18 8.48 -1.60
CA ARG A 226 17.48 7.38 -0.67
C ARG A 226 16.36 6.35 -0.69
N GLY A 227 16.72 5.09 -0.81
CA GLY A 227 15.84 3.94 -0.68
C GLY A 227 16.19 3.09 0.55
N PRO A 228 15.98 1.76 0.49
CA PRO A 228 16.16 0.88 1.63
C PRO A 228 17.62 0.85 2.14
N PRO A 229 17.83 0.51 3.42
CA PRO A 229 19.17 0.28 3.96
C PRO A 229 19.87 -0.89 3.26
N ASN A 230 21.15 -0.73 2.93
CA ASN A 230 21.98 -1.80 2.40
C ASN A 230 22.40 -2.75 3.54
N THR A 231 21.66 -3.84 3.70
CA THR A 231 21.89 -4.85 4.74
C THR A 231 23.21 -5.62 4.57
N LEU A 232 23.84 -5.56 3.39
CA LEU A 232 25.11 -6.21 3.08
C LEU A 232 26.33 -5.40 3.51
N ARG A 233 26.13 -4.17 4.02
CA ARG A 233 27.21 -3.29 4.45
C ARG A 233 27.11 -3.00 5.95
N ALA A 234 28.26 -2.93 6.62
CA ALA A 234 28.33 -2.46 8.00
C ALA A 234 27.74 -1.03 8.10
N GLY A 235 26.97 -0.77 9.16
CA GLY A 235 26.29 0.52 9.36
C GLY A 235 25.02 0.72 8.54
N PHE A 236 24.66 -0.22 7.67
CA PHE A 236 23.41 -0.21 6.89
C PHE A 236 23.15 1.11 6.13
N PRO A 237 24.13 1.62 5.35
CA PRO A 237 23.95 2.86 4.59
C PRO A 237 22.77 2.72 3.62
N ALA A 238 22.01 3.79 3.42
CA ALA A 238 20.92 3.79 2.45
C ALA A 238 21.45 3.52 1.03
N LEU A 239 20.73 2.69 0.27
CA LEU A 239 20.90 2.63 -1.17
C LEU A 239 20.36 3.91 -1.79
N THR A 240 20.95 4.38 -2.89
CA THR A 240 20.49 5.60 -3.56
C THR A 240 20.31 5.38 -5.06
N VAL A 241 19.40 6.17 -5.65
CA VAL A 241 19.24 6.29 -7.11
C VAL A 241 19.37 7.76 -7.52
N PRO A 242 20.02 8.07 -8.65
CA PRO A 242 20.18 9.45 -9.08
C PRO A 242 18.84 10.06 -9.49
N VAL A 243 18.62 11.31 -9.08
CA VAL A 243 17.51 12.17 -9.50
C VAL A 243 18.09 13.33 -10.29
N ILE A 244 17.65 13.49 -11.53
CA ILE A 244 18.08 14.54 -12.44
C ILE A 244 16.84 15.27 -12.93
N VAL A 245 16.82 16.59 -12.79
CA VAL A 245 15.74 17.43 -13.27
C VAL A 245 16.28 18.46 -14.24
N GLU A 246 15.64 18.58 -15.39
CA GLU A 246 15.91 19.57 -16.43
C GLU A 246 14.67 20.46 -16.56
N ILE A 247 14.77 21.66 -16.01
CA ILE A 247 13.69 22.66 -15.96
C ILE A 247 13.60 23.35 -17.33
N ASP A 248 12.40 23.39 -17.90
CA ASP A 248 12.15 24.09 -19.15
C ASP A 248 12.36 25.60 -18.97
N PRO A 249 13.10 26.30 -19.85
CA PRO A 249 13.40 27.73 -19.70
C PRO A 249 12.18 28.65 -19.90
N GLU A 250 11.14 28.21 -20.58
CA GLU A 250 9.99 29.04 -20.98
C GLU A 250 8.70 28.59 -20.28
N GLU A 251 8.44 27.29 -20.29
CA GLU A 251 7.22 26.70 -19.75
C GLU A 251 7.38 26.31 -18.27
N PRO A 252 6.28 26.30 -17.48
CA PRO A 252 6.31 25.84 -16.09
C PRO A 252 6.35 24.30 -16.03
N ALA A 253 7.39 23.70 -16.60
CA ALA A 253 7.53 22.25 -16.77
C ALA A 253 8.98 21.79 -16.54
N ALA A 254 9.15 20.49 -16.27
CA ALA A 254 10.46 19.89 -16.15
C ALA A 254 10.47 18.44 -16.68
N HIS A 255 11.57 18.07 -17.35
CA HIS A 255 11.91 16.69 -17.63
C HIS A 255 12.67 16.11 -16.44
N ILE A 256 12.15 15.02 -15.87
CA ILE A 256 12.67 14.42 -14.64
C ILE A 256 13.07 12.97 -14.92
N GLN A 257 14.30 12.63 -14.57
CA GLN A 257 14.82 11.27 -14.56
C GLN A 257 15.08 10.82 -13.11
N ILE A 258 14.58 9.65 -12.75
CA ILE A 258 14.85 8.98 -11.48
C ILE A 258 15.28 7.54 -11.73
N GLY A 259 16.54 7.23 -11.44
CA GLY A 259 17.16 5.99 -11.91
C GLY A 259 17.04 5.86 -13.44
N GLU A 260 16.37 4.80 -13.91
CA GLU A 260 16.08 4.58 -15.33
C GLU A 260 14.73 5.18 -15.80
N SER A 261 13.84 5.51 -14.88
CA SER A 261 12.53 6.08 -15.19
C SER A 261 12.65 7.54 -15.62
N ARG A 262 11.83 7.94 -16.60
CA ARG A 262 11.76 9.32 -17.10
C ARG A 262 10.33 9.78 -17.23
N THR A 263 10.07 11.04 -16.91
CA THR A 263 8.78 11.68 -17.09
C THR A 263 8.93 13.17 -17.38
N VAL A 264 7.88 13.80 -17.89
CA VAL A 264 7.78 15.26 -18.01
C VAL A 264 6.56 15.66 -17.20
N LEU A 265 6.74 16.62 -16.31
CA LEU A 265 5.65 17.16 -15.48
C LEU A 265 5.51 18.65 -15.71
N VAL A 266 4.26 19.11 -15.70
CA VAL A 266 3.91 20.52 -15.53
C VAL A 266 3.80 20.84 -14.04
N GLU A 267 4.07 22.08 -13.66
CA GLU A 267 3.85 22.57 -12.30
C GLU A 267 2.41 22.27 -11.82
N GLY A 268 2.29 21.67 -10.64
CA GLY A 268 1.02 21.21 -10.06
C GLY A 268 0.60 19.80 -10.49
N GLU A 269 1.43 19.06 -11.21
CA GLU A 269 1.10 17.71 -11.71
C GLU A 269 1.75 16.59 -10.90
N TRP A 270 0.97 15.54 -10.64
CA TRP A 270 1.45 14.26 -10.12
C TRP A 270 1.87 13.34 -11.27
N SER A 271 3.06 12.74 -11.19
CA SER A 271 3.53 11.76 -12.17
C SER A 271 2.70 10.47 -12.13
N PRO A 272 2.71 9.66 -13.21
CA PRO A 272 2.39 8.24 -13.11
C PRO A 272 3.38 7.53 -12.16
N TRP A 273 3.13 6.25 -11.87
CA TRP A 273 4.10 5.41 -11.14
C TRP A 273 5.41 5.30 -11.90
N LEU A 274 6.52 5.61 -11.23
CA LEU A 274 7.88 5.47 -11.73
C LEU A 274 8.57 4.32 -10.99
N ALA A 275 9.16 3.41 -11.74
CA ALA A 275 9.94 2.30 -11.17
C ALA A 275 11.33 2.80 -10.77
N VAL A 276 11.80 2.37 -9.60
CA VAL A 276 13.14 2.62 -9.10
C VAL A 276 13.78 1.30 -8.70
N GLU A 277 15.04 1.12 -9.05
CA GLU A 277 15.80 -0.10 -8.78
C GLU A 277 17.06 0.27 -8.00
N PHE A 278 17.21 -0.30 -6.80
CA PHE A 278 18.33 -0.05 -5.90
C PHE A 278 19.29 -1.23 -5.97
N ASP A 279 20.52 -0.99 -6.45
CA ASP A 279 21.56 -2.01 -6.57
C ASP A 279 22.37 -2.12 -5.27
N PRO A 280 22.25 -3.23 -4.50
CA PRO A 280 23.06 -3.46 -3.31
C PRO A 280 24.52 -3.83 -3.59
N GLY A 281 24.87 -4.09 -4.86
CA GLY A 281 26.16 -4.56 -5.35
C GLY A 281 26.17 -6.04 -5.78
N PHE A 282 27.30 -6.48 -6.35
CA PHE A 282 27.51 -7.73 -7.11
C PHE A 282 27.03 -9.08 -6.51
N LEU A 283 26.55 -9.13 -5.27
CA LEU A 283 26.23 -10.37 -4.58
C LEU A 283 24.75 -10.54 -4.19
N ALA A 284 23.89 -9.54 -4.46
CA ALA A 284 22.46 -9.65 -4.20
C ALA A 284 21.62 -9.08 -5.36
N PRO A 285 20.39 -9.57 -5.54
CA PRO A 285 19.46 -8.98 -6.51
C PRO A 285 19.14 -7.54 -6.12
N SER A 286 18.90 -6.71 -7.13
CA SER A 286 18.41 -5.35 -6.93
C SER A 286 17.07 -5.36 -6.21
N VAL A 287 16.84 -4.34 -5.38
CA VAL A 287 15.56 -4.14 -4.71
C VAL A 287 14.71 -3.17 -5.52
N ARG A 288 13.51 -3.60 -5.93
CA ARG A 288 12.59 -2.78 -6.72
C ARG A 288 11.55 -2.08 -5.87
N GLY A 289 11.28 -0.84 -6.23
CA GLY A 289 10.19 -0.04 -5.67
C GLY A 289 9.53 0.82 -6.74
N ILE A 290 8.44 1.46 -6.35
CA ILE A 290 7.73 2.44 -7.15
C ILE A 290 7.52 3.72 -6.36
N CYS A 291 7.60 4.87 -7.02
CA CYS A 291 7.31 6.16 -6.41
C CYS A 291 6.55 7.06 -7.38
N ARG A 292 5.93 8.12 -6.85
CA ARG A 292 5.36 9.21 -7.62
C ARG A 292 6.09 10.50 -7.30
N LEU A 293 6.08 11.39 -8.27
CA LEU A 293 6.63 12.73 -8.17
C LEU A 293 5.47 13.73 -8.21
N PHE A 294 5.62 14.85 -7.52
CA PHE A 294 4.76 16.02 -7.70
C PHE A 294 5.64 17.24 -7.91
N LEU A 295 5.52 17.85 -9.09
CA LEU A 295 6.27 19.07 -9.41
C LEU A 295 5.53 20.26 -8.82
N GLU A 296 5.89 20.69 -7.63
CA GLU A 296 5.21 21.78 -6.94
C GLU A 296 5.54 23.13 -7.57
N LYS A 297 6.81 23.37 -7.90
CA LYS A 297 7.29 24.67 -8.36
C LYS A 297 8.53 24.54 -9.23
N VAL A 298 8.58 25.27 -10.33
CA VAL A 298 9.84 25.46 -11.08
C VAL A 298 10.43 26.86 -10.91
N ARG A 299 9.58 27.87 -10.64
CA ARG A 299 9.96 29.28 -10.43
C ARG A 299 8.97 29.99 -9.48
N PRO A 300 9.42 31.00 -8.70
CA PRO A 300 10.77 31.57 -8.66
C PRO A 300 11.78 30.72 -7.88
N TRP A 301 11.32 29.66 -7.22
CA TRP A 301 12.12 28.64 -6.54
C TRP A 301 11.70 27.25 -7.02
N PHE A 302 12.54 26.26 -6.79
CA PHE A 302 12.31 24.88 -7.19
C PHE A 302 11.73 24.06 -6.04
N GLY A 303 10.72 23.24 -6.34
CA GLY A 303 10.08 22.31 -5.41
C GLY A 303 9.66 21.05 -6.13
N LEU A 304 10.22 19.91 -5.71
CA LEU A 304 9.86 18.59 -6.22
C LEU A 304 9.62 17.64 -5.06
N TYR A 305 8.39 17.18 -4.93
CA TYR A 305 8.01 16.14 -4.00
C TYR A 305 8.21 14.76 -4.62
N VAL A 306 8.72 13.82 -3.82
CA VAL A 306 8.81 12.40 -4.14
C VAL A 306 8.10 11.65 -3.04
N SER A 307 7.07 10.89 -3.40
CA SER A 307 6.35 10.03 -2.48
C SER A 307 7.29 9.03 -1.82
N PRO A 308 6.89 8.42 -0.70
CA PRO A 308 7.58 7.26 -0.17
C PRO A 308 7.78 6.19 -1.24
N VAL A 309 8.91 5.50 -1.17
CA VAL A 309 9.21 4.40 -2.10
C VAL A 309 8.37 3.19 -1.70
N ASN A 310 7.31 2.95 -2.44
CA ASN A 310 6.41 1.83 -2.22
C ASN A 310 7.08 0.53 -2.72
N VAL A 311 6.68 -0.60 -2.12
CA VAL A 311 7.02 -1.92 -2.65
C VAL A 311 6.41 -2.05 -4.04
N ASP A 312 7.18 -2.47 -5.04
CA ASP A 312 6.64 -2.75 -6.38
C ASP A 312 5.75 -4.00 -6.31
N PRO A 313 4.43 -3.91 -6.54
CA PRO A 313 3.54 -5.06 -6.41
C PRO A 313 3.85 -6.16 -7.44
N ARG A 314 4.53 -5.83 -8.54
CA ARG A 314 4.90 -6.77 -9.62
C ARG A 314 6.09 -7.65 -9.27
N ASP A 315 6.95 -7.17 -8.37
CA ASP A 315 8.18 -7.82 -7.93
C ASP A 315 8.46 -7.42 -6.47
N PRO A 316 7.62 -7.88 -5.53
CA PRO A 316 7.59 -7.31 -4.19
C PRO A 316 8.79 -7.77 -3.36
N ALA A 317 9.59 -6.81 -2.90
CA ALA A 317 10.70 -7.05 -1.98
C ALA A 317 10.27 -7.42 -0.55
N LEU A 318 8.98 -7.23 -0.23
CA LEU A 318 8.37 -7.49 1.07
C LEU A 318 7.13 -8.39 0.90
N PRO A 319 6.79 -9.24 1.90
CA PRO A 319 5.65 -10.16 1.84
C PRO A 319 4.30 -9.43 2.02
N ILE A 320 3.90 -8.65 1.02
CA ILE A 320 2.68 -7.84 1.04
C ILE A 320 1.41 -8.60 0.64
N ALA A 321 1.55 -9.79 0.05
CA ALA A 321 0.44 -10.57 -0.46
C ALA A 321 0.66 -12.08 -0.33
N ARG A 322 -0.44 -12.81 -0.30
CA ARG A 322 -0.52 -14.28 -0.37
C ARG A 322 -1.61 -14.72 -1.34
N PRO A 323 -1.42 -15.82 -2.10
CA PRO A 323 -0.16 -16.54 -2.28
C PRO A 323 0.92 -15.64 -2.89
N GLU A 324 2.17 -16.11 -2.89
CA GLU A 324 3.27 -15.40 -3.55
C GLU A 324 2.92 -15.14 -5.03
N GLY A 325 3.20 -13.93 -5.52
CA GLY A 325 2.83 -13.50 -6.88
C GLY A 325 1.44 -12.87 -7.00
N PHE A 326 0.56 -13.00 -6.00
CA PHE A 326 -0.80 -12.45 -6.07
C PHE A 326 -0.84 -10.93 -6.27
N SER A 327 0.05 -10.16 -5.62
CA SER A 327 0.16 -8.72 -5.85
C SER A 327 0.55 -8.39 -7.30
N GLY A 328 1.35 -9.25 -7.94
CA GLY A 328 1.77 -9.08 -9.33
C GLY A 328 0.65 -9.40 -10.31
N GLU A 329 -0.17 -10.41 -10.00
CA GLU A 329 -1.41 -10.69 -10.75
C GLU A 329 -2.36 -9.50 -10.72
N LEU A 330 -2.62 -8.94 -9.54
CA LEU A 330 -3.44 -7.73 -9.39
C LEU A 330 -2.84 -6.55 -10.17
N ALA A 331 -1.53 -6.32 -10.04
CA ALA A 331 -0.87 -5.21 -10.73
C ALA A 331 -0.90 -5.36 -12.27
N ALA A 332 -0.89 -6.59 -12.79
CA ALA A 332 -1.06 -6.85 -14.21
C ALA A 332 -2.47 -6.51 -14.72
N GLU A 333 -3.48 -6.61 -13.84
CA GLU A 333 -4.88 -6.32 -14.16
C GLU A 333 -5.23 -4.83 -13.99
N VAL A 334 -4.90 -4.24 -12.83
CA VAL A 334 -5.35 -2.88 -12.47
C VAL A 334 -4.27 -1.79 -12.62
N GLY A 335 -3.06 -2.19 -13.01
CA GLY A 335 -1.86 -1.37 -13.00
C GLY A 335 -1.18 -1.31 -11.62
N PRO A 336 0.01 -0.68 -11.50
CA PRO A 336 0.64 -0.48 -10.20
C PRO A 336 -0.25 0.37 -9.27
N PHE A 337 -0.16 0.12 -7.98
CA PHE A 337 -0.96 0.76 -6.94
C PHE A 337 -0.15 0.98 -5.66
N TYR A 338 -0.61 1.88 -4.79
CA TYR A 338 -0.04 2.07 -3.46
C TYR A 338 -0.08 0.77 -2.64
N THR A 339 1.11 0.27 -2.30
CA THR A 339 1.27 -0.92 -1.43
C THR A 339 1.46 -0.52 0.04
N GLN A 340 1.91 0.70 0.31
CA GLN A 340 1.98 1.28 1.64
C GLN A 340 0.58 1.33 2.29
N GLY A 341 0.52 0.99 3.57
CA GLY A 341 -0.74 0.79 4.27
C GLY A 341 -1.58 2.05 4.55
N MET A 342 -0.93 3.22 4.62
CA MET A 342 -1.57 4.53 4.75
C MET A 342 -0.96 5.42 3.68
N ALA A 343 -1.63 5.55 2.54
CA ALA A 343 -1.02 6.09 1.32
C ALA A 343 -1.25 7.59 1.13
N GLU A 344 -2.30 8.14 1.76
CA GLU A 344 -2.64 9.55 1.68
C GLU A 344 -1.61 10.41 2.41
N GLU A 345 -1.08 11.42 1.73
CA GLU A 345 0.13 12.17 2.14
C GLU A 345 -0.13 13.21 3.25
N THR A 346 -0.63 12.73 4.39
CA THR A 346 -0.94 13.57 5.57
C THR A 346 0.30 14.24 6.13
N SER A 347 1.44 13.54 6.15
CA SER A 347 2.74 14.09 6.56
C SER A 347 3.22 15.22 5.64
N GLY A 348 3.08 15.06 4.32
CA GLY A 348 3.38 16.11 3.35
C GLY A 348 2.53 17.36 3.56
N LEU A 349 1.23 17.20 3.88
CA LEU A 349 0.34 18.32 4.19
C LEU A 349 0.67 18.99 5.53
N ASN A 350 0.86 18.20 6.60
CA ASN A 350 1.16 18.71 7.94
C ASN A 350 2.49 19.45 8.01
N SER A 351 3.48 19.02 7.23
CA SER A 351 4.78 19.70 7.12
C SER A 351 4.74 20.95 6.23
N GLY A 352 3.60 21.23 5.55
CA GLY A 352 3.45 22.35 4.63
C GLY A 352 4.19 22.18 3.31
N VAL A 353 4.64 20.96 3.00
CA VAL A 353 5.29 20.60 1.73
C VAL A 353 4.26 20.41 0.62
N LEU A 354 3.09 19.87 0.96
CA LEU A 354 1.95 19.77 0.06
C LEU A 354 0.89 20.78 0.47
N SER A 355 0.22 21.34 -0.53
CA SER A 355 -0.95 22.20 -0.33
C SER A 355 -2.22 21.36 -0.23
N ASP A 356 -3.33 21.99 0.15
CA ASP A 356 -4.63 21.33 0.23
C ASP A 356 -5.03 20.70 -1.11
N ALA A 357 -4.76 21.41 -2.20
CA ALA A 357 -5.08 20.96 -3.55
C ALA A 357 -4.21 19.77 -3.98
N SER A 358 -2.90 19.79 -3.68
CA SER A 358 -2.00 18.69 -4.06
C SER A 358 -2.25 17.44 -3.22
N TYR A 359 -2.59 17.59 -1.93
CA TYR A 359 -3.06 16.49 -1.09
C TYR A 359 -4.36 15.89 -1.64
N LEU A 360 -5.39 16.69 -1.92
CA LEU A 360 -6.68 16.17 -2.41
C LEU A 360 -6.53 15.49 -3.77
N GLY A 361 -5.63 16.00 -4.63
CA GLY A 361 -5.25 15.33 -5.87
C GLY A 361 -4.64 13.95 -5.62
N GLN A 362 -3.72 13.84 -4.66
CA GLN A 362 -3.08 12.58 -4.30
C GLN A 362 -4.05 11.58 -3.65
N ALA A 363 -4.85 12.01 -2.67
CA ALA A 363 -5.90 11.19 -2.07
C ALA A 363 -6.91 10.71 -3.12
N GLY A 364 -7.22 11.55 -4.11
CA GLY A 364 -8.01 11.19 -5.28
C GLY A 364 -7.38 10.08 -6.13
N ILE A 365 -6.05 10.07 -6.30
CA ILE A 365 -5.30 8.99 -6.97
C ILE A 365 -5.41 7.69 -6.16
N VAL A 366 -5.16 7.73 -4.84
CA VAL A 366 -5.25 6.57 -3.95
C VAL A 366 -6.65 5.93 -3.99
N LEU A 367 -7.69 6.75 -3.94
CA LEU A 367 -9.06 6.28 -4.00
C LEU A 367 -9.39 5.69 -5.38
N SER A 368 -8.91 6.31 -6.47
CA SER A 368 -9.09 5.78 -7.82
C SER A 368 -8.40 4.42 -8.02
N GLU A 369 -7.24 4.21 -7.40
CA GLU A 369 -6.56 2.91 -7.37
C GLU A 369 -7.35 1.88 -6.56
N SER A 370 -7.89 2.29 -5.41
CA SER A 370 -8.74 1.43 -4.57
C SER A 370 -10.05 1.05 -5.29
N GLU A 371 -10.63 1.95 -6.08
CA GLU A 371 -11.80 1.66 -6.91
C GLU A 371 -11.50 0.57 -7.96
N ARG A 372 -10.35 0.66 -8.66
CA ARG A 372 -9.95 -0.38 -9.62
C ARG A 372 -9.70 -1.74 -8.95
N LEU A 373 -9.06 -1.75 -7.78
CA LEU A 373 -8.87 -2.96 -6.98
C LEU A 373 -10.20 -3.57 -6.52
N LEU A 374 -11.17 -2.74 -6.12
CA LEU A 374 -12.51 -3.20 -5.75
C LEU A 374 -13.23 -3.79 -6.96
N ASP A 375 -13.16 -3.13 -8.12
CA ASP A 375 -13.82 -3.61 -9.34
C ASP A 375 -13.27 -4.98 -9.78
N SER A 376 -11.93 -5.13 -9.78
CA SER A 376 -11.25 -6.42 -10.00
C SER A 376 -11.71 -7.48 -8.97
N GLY A 377 -11.75 -7.12 -7.69
CA GLY A 377 -12.18 -8.04 -6.64
C GLY A 377 -13.65 -8.44 -6.75
N LEU A 378 -14.53 -7.54 -7.20
CA LEU A 378 -15.94 -7.83 -7.48
C LEU A 378 -16.10 -8.75 -8.68
N GLU A 379 -15.29 -8.60 -9.72
CA GLU A 379 -15.27 -9.51 -10.87
C GLU A 379 -14.89 -10.93 -10.44
N GLU A 380 -13.77 -11.09 -9.74
CA GLU A 380 -13.38 -12.39 -9.20
C GLU A 380 -14.43 -12.97 -8.25
N PHE A 381 -14.98 -12.15 -7.36
CA PHE A 381 -16.03 -12.58 -6.45
C PHE A 381 -17.29 -13.05 -7.18
N ARG A 382 -17.67 -12.41 -8.29
CA ARG A 382 -18.82 -12.84 -9.13
C ARG A 382 -18.56 -14.20 -9.78
N GLU A 383 -17.32 -14.53 -10.10
CA GLU A 383 -16.95 -15.84 -10.64
C GLU A 383 -16.88 -16.92 -9.55
N ARG A 384 -16.14 -16.64 -8.46
CA ARG A 384 -15.79 -17.63 -7.43
C ARG A 384 -16.79 -17.72 -6.29
N GLY A 385 -17.40 -16.62 -5.90
CA GLY A 385 -18.21 -16.52 -4.68
C GLY A 385 -17.37 -16.59 -3.41
N GLY A 386 -17.95 -17.06 -2.29
CA GLY A 386 -17.26 -17.13 -1.00
C GLY A 386 -17.27 -15.80 -0.27
N LEU A 387 -16.10 -15.35 0.19
CA LEU A 387 -15.90 -14.07 0.87
C LEU A 387 -15.07 -13.11 0.01
N LEU A 388 -15.58 -11.88 -0.15
CA LEU A 388 -14.78 -10.71 -0.53
C LEU A 388 -14.69 -9.78 0.68
N PHE A 389 -13.48 -9.53 1.18
CA PHE A 389 -13.21 -8.44 2.11
C PHE A 389 -12.46 -7.33 1.37
N PHE A 390 -12.91 -6.09 1.49
CA PHE A 390 -12.27 -4.93 0.88
C PHE A 390 -12.22 -3.76 1.85
N TYR A 391 -11.07 -3.12 1.99
CA TYR A 391 -10.86 -1.99 2.88
C TYR A 391 -10.52 -0.70 2.12
N VAL A 392 -11.11 0.41 2.56
CA VAL A 392 -10.83 1.78 2.10
C VAL A 392 -10.50 2.67 3.30
N GLY A 393 -9.29 3.23 3.30
CA GLY A 393 -8.81 4.13 4.37
C GLY A 393 -8.94 5.62 4.08
N THR A 394 -9.26 6.00 2.83
CA THR A 394 -9.22 7.40 2.39
C THR A 394 -10.15 8.31 3.20
N SER A 395 -11.31 7.79 3.67
CA SER A 395 -12.25 8.52 4.53
C SER A 395 -11.64 8.94 5.86
N ASP A 396 -10.85 8.07 6.50
CA ASP A 396 -10.18 8.39 7.76
C ASP A 396 -9.14 9.50 7.55
N LEU A 397 -8.19 9.27 6.64
CA LEU A 397 -7.05 10.16 6.43
C LEU A 397 -7.48 11.53 5.89
N THR A 398 -8.46 11.58 4.99
CA THR A 398 -9.01 12.86 4.50
C THR A 398 -9.79 13.58 5.59
N SER A 399 -10.58 12.87 6.41
CA SER A 399 -11.33 13.49 7.49
C SER A 399 -10.40 14.11 8.52
N HIS A 400 -9.31 13.41 8.88
CA HIS A 400 -8.27 13.93 9.76
C HIS A 400 -7.74 15.31 9.30
N MET A 401 -7.61 15.52 7.99
CA MET A 401 -7.05 16.75 7.42
C MET A 401 -8.09 17.86 7.18
N PHE A 402 -9.36 17.51 6.92
CA PHE A 402 -10.35 18.46 6.39
C PHE A 402 -11.58 18.71 7.28
N TRP A 403 -11.62 18.21 8.52
CA TRP A 403 -12.62 18.70 9.49
C TRP A 403 -12.52 20.22 9.67
N ARG A 404 -11.30 20.78 9.56
CA ARG A 404 -11.03 22.22 9.53
C ARG A 404 -11.70 23.01 8.39
N ALA A 405 -12.12 22.34 7.31
CA ALA A 405 -12.86 22.97 6.21
C ALA A 405 -14.33 23.23 6.60
N ARG A 406 -14.86 22.46 7.55
CA ARG A 406 -16.27 22.48 7.95
C ARG A 406 -16.54 23.34 9.18
N ASP A 407 -15.50 23.74 9.90
CA ASP A 407 -15.60 24.64 11.06
C ASP A 407 -15.17 26.06 10.65
N PRO A 408 -16.11 27.02 10.48
CA PRO A 408 -15.79 28.41 10.15
C PRO A 408 -14.95 29.12 11.22
N GLY A 409 -14.93 28.60 12.46
CA GLY A 409 -14.14 29.11 13.57
C GLY A 409 -12.78 28.43 13.74
N HIS A 410 -12.42 27.49 12.87
CA HIS A 410 -11.17 26.74 13.00
C HIS A 410 -9.96 27.69 12.93
N PRO A 411 -8.92 27.52 13.78
CA PRO A 411 -7.76 28.42 13.78
C PRO A 411 -6.88 28.30 12.53
N ALA A 412 -7.04 27.22 11.75
CA ALA A 412 -6.29 26.95 10.53
C ALA A 412 -7.22 26.49 9.40
N PRO A 413 -8.11 27.37 8.88
CA PRO A 413 -8.98 27.00 7.76
C PRO A 413 -8.13 26.74 6.51
N PRO A 414 -8.60 25.88 5.59
CA PRO A 414 -7.88 25.58 4.35
C PRO A 414 -7.87 26.83 3.44
N PRO A 415 -6.70 27.47 3.22
CA PRO A 415 -6.64 28.79 2.58
C PRO A 415 -6.89 28.74 1.07
N GLU A 416 -6.68 27.60 0.44
CA GLU A 416 -6.74 27.43 -1.02
C GLU A 416 -8.07 26.85 -1.52
N LEU A 417 -8.91 26.36 -0.61
CA LEU A 417 -10.18 25.77 -1.02
C LEU A 417 -11.19 26.85 -1.43
N PRO A 418 -11.92 26.65 -2.55
CA PRO A 418 -13.02 27.52 -2.92
C PRO A 418 -14.05 27.66 -1.77
N PRO A 419 -14.65 28.85 -1.59
CA PRO A 419 -15.72 29.02 -0.62
C PRO A 419 -16.85 28.02 -0.83
N GLY A 420 -17.19 27.26 0.21
CA GLY A 420 -18.25 26.25 0.17
C GLY A 420 -17.79 24.85 -0.26
N SER A 421 -16.49 24.64 -0.54
CA SER A 421 -15.95 23.29 -0.72
C SER A 421 -16.04 22.48 0.57
N ASP A 422 -16.44 21.22 0.45
CA ASP A 422 -16.54 20.26 1.56
C ASP A 422 -15.91 18.93 1.12
N PRO A 423 -14.57 18.80 1.20
CA PRO A 423 -13.87 17.60 0.74
C PRO A 423 -14.34 16.32 1.42
N ILE A 424 -14.82 16.42 2.67
CA ILE A 424 -15.39 15.27 3.40
C ILE A 424 -16.71 14.85 2.77
N ARG A 425 -17.62 15.80 2.46
CA ARG A 425 -18.87 15.48 1.74
C ARG A 425 -18.60 14.86 0.37
N ASP A 426 -17.69 15.47 -0.40
CA ASP A 426 -17.35 14.98 -1.75
C ASP A 426 -16.81 13.55 -1.71
N LEU A 427 -16.00 13.24 -0.69
CA LEU A 427 -15.52 11.89 -0.43
C LEU A 427 -16.64 10.92 -0.07
N TYR A 428 -17.57 11.30 0.81
CA TYR A 428 -18.71 10.43 1.17
C TYR A 428 -19.59 10.12 -0.04
N VAL A 429 -19.83 11.10 -0.91
CA VAL A 429 -20.56 10.90 -2.17
C VAL A 429 -19.82 9.94 -3.10
N ARG A 430 -18.50 10.03 -3.18
CA ARG A 430 -17.69 9.08 -3.96
C ARG A 430 -17.74 7.66 -3.37
N LEU A 431 -17.66 7.52 -2.05
CA LEU A 431 -17.81 6.23 -1.37
C LEU A 431 -19.22 5.63 -1.54
N ASP A 432 -20.28 6.45 -1.59
CA ASP A 432 -21.62 5.99 -1.95
C ASP A 432 -21.66 5.41 -3.37
N GLY A 433 -20.97 6.04 -4.31
CA GLY A 433 -20.77 5.51 -5.65
C GLY A 433 -19.98 4.20 -5.70
N MET A 434 -19.02 3.99 -4.78
CA MET A 434 -18.35 2.69 -4.59
C MET A 434 -19.31 1.63 -4.08
N LEU A 435 -20.10 1.95 -3.06
CA LEU A 435 -21.10 1.05 -2.52
C LEU A 435 -22.14 0.65 -3.59
N GLY A 436 -22.53 1.57 -4.47
CA GLY A 436 -23.49 1.28 -5.54
C GLY A 436 -23.04 0.23 -6.56
N ARG A 437 -21.75 -0.14 -6.59
CA ARG A 437 -21.22 -1.22 -7.45
C ARG A 437 -21.24 -2.61 -6.79
N VAL A 438 -21.40 -2.64 -5.46
CA VAL A 438 -21.52 -3.84 -4.62
C VAL A 438 -22.99 -4.30 -4.61
#